data_AF-B5HAZ8-F1
#
_entry.id   AF-B5HAZ8-F1
#
_cell.length_a   1.000
_cell.length_b   1.000
_cell.length_c   1.000
_cell.angle_alpha   90.00
_cell.angle_beta   90.00
_cell.angle_gamma   90.00
#
_symmetry.space_group_name_H-M   'P 1'
#
loop_
_entity.id
_entity.type
_entity.pdbx_description
1 polymer ?
#
loop_
_entity_poly.entity_id
_entity_poly.type
_entity_poly.pdbx_seq_one_letter_code
_entity_poly.pdbx_strand_id
1 'polypeptide(L)'
;MTAQTWPSATRCGPRQAHQHAHHVAALVGGIFGCHIEYSEDSYWDTCPQSLMHRRSGLSVGYTAIRLCSLCGKDLDECEHMLDTQCELTVRHSPEGTCNACGRRSCPHMDGQCVLAYPRPVISEGQIHEVSLVSRPRDPLARFTKIEIDAQALAHSLGQQPNGRGSAVLSLPASVRGVRRT
;
A
#
# COMPACT_ATOMS: atom_id res chain seq x y z
N MET A 1 23.35 15.57 25.70
CA MET A 1 22.60 14.76 24.73
C MET A 1 21.16 15.24 24.75
N THR A 2 20.80 16.12 23.83
CA THR A 2 19.45 16.73 23.73
C THR A 2 18.54 15.82 22.92
N ALA A 3 17.49 15.31 23.56
CA ALA A 3 16.44 14.54 22.91
C ALA A 3 15.67 15.45 21.95
N GLN A 4 15.70 15.12 20.65
CA GLN A 4 14.80 15.70 19.66
C GLN A 4 13.41 15.11 19.90
N THR A 5 12.56 15.88 20.56
CA THR A 5 11.12 15.63 20.59
C THR A 5 10.54 15.93 19.21
N TRP A 6 10.07 14.89 18.53
CA TRP A 6 9.28 15.05 17.31
C TRP A 6 7.94 15.71 17.69
N PRO A 7 7.55 16.84 17.06
CA PRO A 7 6.24 17.41 17.31
C PRO A 7 5.17 16.41 16.87
N SER A 8 4.16 16.25 17.72
CA SER A 8 2.97 15.42 17.50
C SER A 8 2.42 15.66 16.09
N ALA A 9 2.55 14.67 15.20
CA ALA A 9 2.06 14.72 13.85
C ALA A 9 0.55 15.01 13.87
N THR A 10 0.18 16.26 13.61
CA THR A 10 -1.21 16.63 13.34
C THR A 10 -1.66 15.81 12.15
N ARG A 11 -2.63 14.91 12.34
CA ARG A 11 -3.18 14.09 11.26
C ARG A 11 -3.80 15.03 10.24
N CYS A 12 -3.11 15.28 9.13
CA CYS A 12 -3.70 15.97 7.99
C CYS A 12 -4.80 15.08 7.44
N GLY A 13 -6.02 15.61 7.33
CA GLY A 13 -7.10 14.91 6.63
C GLY A 13 -6.70 14.64 5.17
N PRO A 14 -7.30 13.65 4.49
CA PRO A 14 -6.88 13.21 3.15
C PRO A 14 -6.86 14.32 2.09
N ARG A 15 -7.64 15.40 2.25
CA ARG A 15 -7.58 16.58 1.36
C ARG A 15 -6.37 17.48 1.62
N GLN A 16 -6.02 17.72 2.88
CA GLN A 16 -4.85 18.51 3.25
C GLN A 16 -3.56 17.79 2.87
N ALA A 17 -3.48 16.47 3.12
CA ALA A 17 -2.35 15.66 2.67
C ALA A 17 -2.16 15.74 1.15
N HIS A 18 -3.26 15.71 0.38
CA HIS A 18 -3.22 15.87 -1.08
C HIS A 18 -2.73 17.26 -1.51
N GLN A 19 -3.17 18.34 -0.85
CA GLN A 19 -2.71 19.70 -1.14
C GLN A 19 -1.24 19.91 -0.79
N HIS A 20 -0.77 19.39 0.34
CA HIS A 20 0.65 19.44 0.70
C HIS A 20 1.50 18.64 -0.29
N ALA A 21 1.06 17.46 -0.70
CA ALA A 21 1.73 16.69 -1.73
C ALA A 21 1.78 17.41 -3.07
N HIS A 22 0.74 18.18 -3.45
CA HIS A 22 0.78 19.06 -4.62
C HIS A 22 1.85 20.17 -4.50
N HIS A 23 1.97 20.83 -3.34
CA HIS A 23 2.99 21.86 -3.14
C HIS A 23 4.41 21.27 -3.18
N VAL A 24 4.63 20.12 -2.52
CA VAL A 24 5.90 19.38 -2.62
C VAL A 24 6.13 18.93 -4.06
N ALA A 25 5.08 18.58 -4.80
CA ALA A 25 5.19 18.18 -6.20
C ALA A 25 5.54 19.31 -7.14
N ALA A 26 5.02 20.51 -6.91
CA ALA A 26 5.44 21.67 -7.66
C ALA A 26 6.94 21.96 -7.44
N LEU A 27 7.46 21.73 -6.24
CA LEU A 27 8.87 21.89 -5.92
C LEU A 27 9.74 20.77 -6.53
N VAL A 28 9.35 19.50 -6.38
CA VAL A 28 10.13 18.35 -6.85
C VAL A 28 10.02 18.17 -8.37
N GLY A 29 8.79 18.18 -8.92
CA GLY A 29 8.54 18.08 -10.35
C GLY A 29 9.02 19.30 -11.15
N GLY A 30 9.12 20.47 -10.50
CA GLY A 30 9.69 21.68 -11.08
C GLY A 30 11.22 21.72 -11.08
N ILE A 31 11.88 21.21 -10.03
CA ILE A 31 13.35 21.31 -9.85
C ILE A 31 14.10 20.05 -10.32
N PHE A 32 13.54 18.85 -10.09
CA PHE A 32 14.20 17.57 -10.39
C PHE A 32 13.48 16.75 -11.46
N GLY A 33 12.20 17.06 -11.71
CA GLY A 33 11.27 16.33 -12.58
C GLY A 33 11.02 14.88 -12.14
N CYS A 34 10.05 14.24 -12.77
CA CYS A 34 9.80 12.81 -12.59
C CYS A 34 10.70 12.04 -13.56
N HIS A 35 11.38 10.99 -13.06
CA HIS A 35 12.13 10.08 -13.92
C HIS A 35 11.17 9.07 -14.57
N ILE A 36 11.21 8.97 -15.89
CA ILE A 36 10.55 7.88 -16.62
C ILE A 36 11.53 6.73 -16.71
N GLU A 37 11.12 5.58 -16.18
CA GLU A 37 11.90 4.35 -16.27
C GLU A 37 11.68 3.71 -17.65
N TYR A 38 12.74 3.19 -18.27
CA TYR A 38 12.62 2.35 -19.46
C TYR A 38 13.11 0.94 -19.10
N SER A 39 12.20 -0.02 -19.18
CA SER A 39 12.47 -1.43 -18.88
C SER A 39 11.52 -2.32 -19.67
N GLU A 40 12.00 -3.49 -20.09
CA GLU A 40 11.20 -4.47 -20.85
C GLU A 40 10.55 -3.87 -22.12
N ASP A 41 11.36 -3.13 -22.89
CA ASP A 41 10.95 -2.43 -24.12
C ASP A 41 9.77 -1.45 -23.97
N SER A 42 9.52 -1.02 -22.74
CA SER A 42 8.39 -0.16 -22.38
C SER A 42 8.83 1.00 -21.48
N TYR A 43 8.10 2.12 -21.57
CA TYR A 43 8.31 3.27 -20.70
C TYR A 43 7.35 3.21 -19.51
N TRP A 44 7.82 3.52 -18.32
CA TRP A 44 7.07 3.40 -17.08
C TRP A 44 7.08 4.71 -16.30
N ASP A 45 5.89 5.17 -15.92
CA ASP A 45 5.70 6.21 -14.91
C ASP A 45 5.70 5.57 -13.52
N THR A 46 6.80 5.77 -12.79
CA THR A 46 6.98 5.31 -11.40
C THR A 46 6.91 6.46 -10.40
N CYS A 47 6.63 7.69 -10.87
CA CYS A 47 6.70 8.88 -10.04
C CYS A 47 5.56 8.89 -9.02
N PRO A 48 5.82 8.84 -7.70
CA PRO A 48 4.76 8.76 -6.70
C PRO A 48 3.76 9.93 -6.77
N GLN A 49 4.20 11.09 -7.28
CA GLN A 49 3.37 12.26 -7.43
C GLN A 49 2.42 12.18 -8.62
N SER A 50 2.90 11.70 -9.78
CA SER A 50 2.03 11.41 -10.92
C SER A 50 1.00 10.33 -10.55
N LEU A 51 1.46 9.27 -9.88
CA LEU A 51 0.62 8.16 -9.43
C LEU A 51 -0.40 8.58 -8.35
N MET A 52 -0.09 9.56 -7.50
CA MET A 52 -1.03 10.08 -6.49
C MET A 52 -2.31 10.66 -7.11
N HIS A 53 -2.23 11.24 -8.31
CA HIS A 53 -3.41 11.75 -9.02
C HIS A 53 -4.27 10.62 -9.60
N ARG A 54 -3.70 9.44 -9.79
CA ARG A 54 -4.43 8.26 -10.23
C ARG A 54 -5.03 7.57 -9.02
N ARG A 55 -6.27 7.96 -8.71
CA ARG A 55 -6.96 7.48 -7.51
C ARG A 55 -7.46 6.04 -7.62
N SER A 56 -7.21 5.33 -8.72
CA SER A 56 -7.64 3.95 -8.91
C SER A 56 -6.67 2.92 -8.31
N GLY A 57 -7.21 1.75 -7.98
CA GLY A 57 -6.45 0.58 -7.55
C GLY A 57 -7.31 -0.67 -7.68
N LEU A 58 -6.68 -1.82 -7.47
CA LEU A 58 -7.38 -3.10 -7.48
C LEU A 58 -8.00 -3.36 -6.12
N SER A 59 -9.22 -3.89 -6.11
CA SER A 59 -9.88 -4.35 -4.89
C SER A 59 -10.44 -5.74 -5.15
N VAL A 60 -10.15 -6.64 -4.22
CA VAL A 60 -10.64 -8.03 -4.27
C VAL A 60 -11.99 -8.10 -3.57
N GLY A 61 -12.99 -8.64 -4.26
CA GLY A 61 -14.24 -9.09 -3.66
C GLY A 61 -14.11 -10.56 -3.30
N TYR A 62 -14.22 -10.89 -2.01
CA TYR A 62 -14.07 -12.26 -1.52
C TYR A 62 -14.96 -12.50 -0.29
N THR A 63 -15.28 -13.77 -0.04
CA THR A 63 -15.79 -14.27 1.24
C THR A 63 -14.69 -15.05 1.94
N ALA A 64 -14.62 -14.97 3.26
CA ALA A 64 -13.69 -15.76 4.06
C ALA A 64 -14.17 -15.84 5.51
N ILE A 65 -13.75 -16.91 6.20
CA ILE A 65 -13.91 -17.05 7.64
C ILE A 65 -12.77 -16.31 8.32
N ARG A 66 -13.09 -15.52 9.35
CA ARG A 66 -12.09 -14.75 10.10
C ARG A 66 -11.97 -15.34 11.49
N LEU A 67 -10.88 -16.03 11.76
CA LEU A 67 -10.62 -16.68 13.04
C LEU A 67 -9.79 -15.78 13.95
N CYS A 68 -10.05 -15.85 15.25
CA CYS A 68 -9.24 -15.20 16.27
C CYS A 68 -7.88 -15.90 16.37
N SER A 69 -6.78 -15.14 16.28
CA SER A 69 -5.43 -15.71 16.43
C SER A 69 -5.15 -16.34 17.80
N LEU A 70 -5.95 -16.01 18.83
CA LEU A 70 -5.72 -16.48 20.20
C LEU A 70 -6.49 -17.77 20.52
N CYS A 71 -7.77 -17.85 20.17
CA CYS A 71 -8.62 -19.00 20.47
C CYS A 71 -9.02 -19.85 19.25
N GLY A 72 -8.75 -19.38 18.03
CA GLY A 72 -9.10 -20.07 16.79
C GLY A 72 -10.60 -20.12 16.46
N LYS A 73 -11.46 -19.48 17.27
CA LYS A 73 -12.91 -19.35 17.00
C LYS A 73 -13.18 -18.24 15.99
N ASP A 74 -14.38 -18.20 15.44
CA ASP A 74 -14.84 -17.06 14.63
C ASP A 74 -14.70 -15.77 15.43
N LEU A 75 -14.15 -14.73 14.80
CA LEU A 75 -14.01 -13.41 15.41
C LEU A 75 -15.36 -12.81 15.83
N ASP A 76 -16.43 -13.11 15.11
CA ASP A 76 -17.76 -12.60 15.40
C ASP A 76 -18.40 -13.31 16.61
N GLU A 77 -17.89 -14.49 17.00
CA GLU A 77 -18.39 -15.29 18.13
C GLU A 77 -17.46 -15.27 19.36
N CYS A 78 -16.23 -14.78 19.21
CA CYS A 78 -15.25 -14.79 20.29
C CYS A 78 -15.37 -13.55 21.20
N GLU A 79 -15.06 -13.71 22.48
CA GLU A 79 -15.05 -12.60 23.46
C GLU A 79 -13.81 -11.70 23.32
N HIS A 80 -12.88 -12.05 22.43
CA HIS A 80 -11.60 -11.35 22.28
C HIS A 80 -11.76 -10.11 21.39
N MET A 81 -11.76 -8.94 22.00
CA MET A 81 -11.81 -7.66 21.29
C MET A 81 -10.46 -7.31 20.65
N LEU A 82 -10.46 -6.99 19.35
CA LEU A 82 -9.22 -6.72 18.57
C LEU A 82 -8.39 -5.53 19.09
N ASP A 83 -9.02 -4.62 19.83
CA ASP A 83 -8.40 -3.41 20.40
C ASP A 83 -7.98 -3.56 21.86
N THR A 84 -8.18 -4.75 22.45
CA THR A 84 -7.91 -5.03 23.86
C THR A 84 -6.85 -6.12 23.98
N GLN A 85 -5.92 -5.95 24.93
CA GLN A 85 -4.93 -6.98 25.21
C GLN A 85 -5.56 -8.09 26.05
N CYS A 86 -5.32 -9.34 25.66
CA CYS A 86 -5.77 -10.50 26.42
C CYS A 86 -4.55 -11.23 26.98
N GLU A 87 -4.67 -11.72 28.22
CA GLU A 87 -3.68 -12.62 28.79
C GLU A 87 -3.81 -13.98 28.13
N LEU A 88 -2.68 -14.54 27.71
CA LEU A 88 -2.64 -15.87 27.15
C LEU A 88 -1.36 -16.60 27.52
N THR A 89 -1.48 -17.91 27.63
CA THR A 89 -0.32 -18.79 27.76
C THR A 89 0.27 -19.04 26.38
N VAL A 90 1.55 -18.69 26.23
CA VAL A 90 2.32 -18.89 25.01
C VAL A 90 2.39 -20.38 24.70
N ARG A 91 2.10 -20.70 23.44
CA ARG A 91 2.28 -22.03 22.84
C ARG A 91 2.82 -21.87 21.42
N HIS A 92 3.76 -22.72 21.04
CA HIS A 92 4.19 -22.88 19.66
C HIS A 92 3.43 -24.02 18.98
N SER A 93 3.03 -23.80 17.73
CA SER A 93 2.45 -24.85 16.89
C SER A 93 3.51 -25.91 16.51
N PRO A 94 3.12 -27.09 15.97
CA PRO A 94 4.07 -28.09 15.47
C PRO A 94 5.05 -27.53 14.42
N GLU A 95 4.64 -26.51 13.67
CA GLU A 95 5.44 -25.79 12.68
C GLU A 95 6.33 -24.70 13.30
N GLY A 96 6.35 -24.60 14.63
CA GLY A 96 7.13 -23.63 15.41
C GLY A 96 6.50 -22.24 15.50
N THR A 97 5.23 -22.07 15.12
CA THR A 97 4.62 -20.72 15.09
C THR A 97 4.07 -20.34 16.47
N CYS A 98 4.54 -19.25 17.05
CA CYS A 98 4.05 -18.72 18.33
C CYS A 98 2.62 -18.18 18.20
N ASN A 99 1.69 -18.60 19.05
CA ASN A 99 0.31 -18.09 19.08
C ASN A 99 0.21 -16.59 19.45
N ALA A 100 1.08 -16.08 20.32
CA ALA A 100 1.06 -14.69 20.77
C ALA A 100 1.44 -13.70 19.65
N CYS A 101 2.52 -13.97 18.91
CA CYS A 101 3.08 -13.03 17.92
C CYS A 101 2.98 -13.51 16.47
N GLY A 102 2.66 -14.78 16.23
CA GLY A 102 2.54 -15.38 14.90
C GLY A 102 3.87 -15.60 14.17
N ARG A 103 5.01 -15.51 14.87
CA ARG A 103 6.35 -15.70 14.27
C ARG A 103 6.91 -17.07 14.66
N ARG A 104 7.79 -17.61 13.80
CA ARG A 104 8.53 -18.86 14.08
C ARG A 104 9.73 -18.69 15.02
N SER A 105 10.26 -17.46 15.11
CA SER A 105 11.36 -17.11 16.00
C SER A 105 10.96 -15.86 16.77
N CYS A 106 10.82 -16.00 18.08
CA CYS A 106 10.49 -14.92 19.00
C CYS A 106 11.02 -15.26 20.40
N PRO A 107 11.16 -14.27 21.31
CA PRO A 107 11.67 -14.52 22.66
C PRO A 107 10.62 -15.12 23.61
N HIS A 108 9.41 -15.43 23.12
CA HIS A 108 8.36 -16.02 23.96
C HIS A 108 8.66 -17.49 24.23
N MET A 109 8.45 -17.92 25.47
CA MET A 109 8.68 -19.30 25.90
C MET A 109 7.35 -20.02 26.13
N ASP A 110 7.27 -21.30 25.77
CA ASP A 110 6.07 -22.11 26.06
C ASP A 110 5.74 -22.10 27.55
N GLY A 111 4.46 -21.93 27.88
CA GLY A 111 3.99 -21.83 29.27
C GLY A 111 4.11 -20.43 29.88
N GLN A 112 4.79 -19.48 29.23
CA GLN A 112 4.83 -18.08 29.69
C GLN A 112 3.46 -17.42 29.50
N CYS A 113 3.01 -16.65 30.49
CA CYS A 113 1.85 -15.77 30.33
C CYS A 113 2.29 -14.42 29.76
N VAL A 114 1.67 -13.99 28.67
CA VAL A 114 1.94 -12.70 28.03
C VAL A 114 0.63 -12.01 27.66
N LEU A 115 0.69 -10.68 27.54
CA LEU A 115 -0.39 -9.87 26.98
C LEU A 115 -0.19 -9.76 25.47
N ALA A 116 -1.23 -10.08 24.69
CA ALA A 116 -1.20 -9.91 23.24
C ALA A 116 -2.54 -9.39 22.71
N TYR A 117 -2.48 -8.67 21.59
CA TYR A 117 -3.67 -8.29 20.85
C TYR A 117 -4.16 -9.44 19.97
N PRO A 118 -5.46 -9.77 20.01
CA PRO A 118 -6.06 -10.68 19.04
C PRO A 118 -5.90 -10.11 17.62
N ARG A 119 -5.64 -10.99 16.66
CA ARG A 119 -5.54 -10.63 15.24
C ARG A 119 -6.45 -11.51 14.39
N PRO A 120 -7.07 -10.96 13.33
CA PRO A 120 -7.80 -11.76 12.36
C PRO A 120 -6.84 -12.68 11.59
N VAL A 121 -7.12 -13.97 11.63
CA VAL A 121 -6.54 -14.99 10.74
C VAL A 121 -7.60 -15.34 9.70
N ILE A 122 -7.29 -15.10 8.44
CA ILE A 122 -8.20 -15.42 7.34
C ILE A 122 -8.08 -16.91 7.02
N SER A 123 -9.19 -17.63 7.04
CA SER A 123 -9.32 -19.03 6.64
C SER A 123 -10.42 -19.19 5.58
N GLU A 124 -10.35 -20.24 4.78
CA GLU A 124 -11.40 -20.62 3.81
C GLU A 124 -11.84 -19.47 2.88
N GLY A 125 -10.87 -18.72 2.37
CA GLY A 125 -11.15 -17.59 1.46
C GLY A 125 -11.56 -18.04 0.06
N GLN A 126 -12.68 -17.49 -0.44
CA GLN A 126 -13.11 -17.61 -1.83
C GLN A 126 -13.12 -16.25 -2.52
N ILE A 127 -12.29 -16.09 -3.54
CA ILE A 127 -12.24 -14.88 -4.36
C ILE A 127 -13.38 -14.94 -5.39
N HIS A 128 -14.19 -13.90 -5.46
CA HIS A 128 -15.27 -13.76 -6.43
C HIS A 128 -14.85 -12.88 -7.60
N GLU A 129 -14.16 -11.78 -7.31
CA GLU A 129 -13.76 -10.81 -8.33
C GLU A 129 -12.54 -9.99 -7.94
N VAL A 130 -11.90 -9.40 -8.94
CA VAL A 130 -10.89 -8.35 -8.77
C VAL A 130 -11.30 -7.17 -9.64
N SER A 131 -11.65 -6.07 -8.97
CA SER A 131 -12.27 -4.91 -9.61
C SER A 131 -11.36 -3.69 -9.54
N LEU A 132 -11.33 -2.90 -10.63
CA LEU A 132 -10.67 -1.60 -10.65
C LEU A 132 -11.56 -0.53 -10.04
N VAL A 133 -11.18 0.01 -8.88
CA VAL A 133 -12.00 0.95 -8.10
C VAL A 133 -11.26 2.22 -7.74
N SER A 134 -12.00 3.32 -7.53
CA SER A 134 -11.44 4.63 -7.15
C SER A 134 -11.01 4.76 -5.68
N ARG A 135 -11.41 3.79 -4.85
CA ARG A 135 -11.06 3.71 -3.42
C ARG A 135 -10.89 2.23 -3.07
N PRO A 136 -9.73 1.61 -3.35
CA PRO A 136 -9.50 0.22 -3.00
C PRO A 136 -9.59 0.02 -1.48
N ARG A 137 -10.06 -1.16 -1.06
CA ARG A 137 -10.16 -1.50 0.37
C ARG A 137 -8.80 -1.44 1.06
N ASP A 138 -7.75 -1.92 0.39
CA ASP A 138 -6.37 -1.75 0.81
C ASP A 138 -5.75 -0.55 0.07
N PRO A 139 -5.33 0.53 0.77
CA PRO A 139 -4.63 1.65 0.17
C PRO A 139 -3.34 1.29 -0.58
N LEU A 140 -2.70 0.17 -0.23
CA LEU A 140 -1.48 -0.33 -0.88
C LEU A 140 -1.76 -1.05 -2.20
N ALA A 141 -3.01 -1.40 -2.48
CA ALA A 141 -3.42 -2.00 -3.76
C ALA A 141 -3.58 -0.97 -4.90
N ARG A 142 -2.97 0.20 -4.76
CA ARG A 142 -2.88 1.23 -5.81
C ARG A 142 -1.76 0.90 -6.78
N PHE A 143 -1.85 1.42 -8.01
CA PHE A 143 -0.79 1.25 -8.99
C PHE A 143 0.51 1.92 -8.54
N THR A 144 1.60 1.17 -8.59
CA THR A 144 2.96 1.62 -8.24
C THR A 144 3.82 1.94 -9.46
N LYS A 145 3.41 1.48 -10.65
CA LYS A 145 3.96 1.87 -11.95
C LYS A 145 2.88 1.75 -13.02
N ILE A 146 2.93 2.60 -14.04
CA ILE A 146 2.02 2.53 -15.17
C ILE A 146 2.78 2.73 -16.46
N GLU A 147 2.50 1.88 -17.44
CA GLU A 147 3.08 1.98 -18.76
C GLU A 147 2.65 3.29 -19.45
N ILE A 148 3.61 3.91 -20.12
CA ILE A 148 3.42 5.09 -20.95
C ILE A 148 3.54 4.63 -22.40
N ASP A 149 2.51 4.92 -23.19
CA ASP A 149 2.56 4.69 -24.63
C ASP A 149 3.70 5.50 -25.27
N ALA A 150 4.54 4.81 -26.05
CA ALA A 150 5.73 5.40 -26.63
C ALA A 150 5.42 6.51 -27.65
N GLN A 151 4.29 6.41 -28.38
CA GLN A 151 3.89 7.45 -29.33
C GLN A 151 3.40 8.70 -28.61
N ALA A 152 2.58 8.54 -27.57
CA ALA A 152 2.15 9.63 -26.71
C ALA A 152 3.34 10.33 -26.03
N LEU A 153 4.33 9.55 -25.58
CA LEU A 153 5.57 10.07 -25.01
C LEU A 153 6.38 10.87 -26.05
N ALA A 154 6.56 10.31 -27.26
CA ALA A 154 7.28 10.99 -28.34
C ALA A 154 6.60 12.32 -28.74
N HIS A 155 5.27 12.33 -28.81
CA HIS A 155 4.50 13.54 -29.08
C HIS A 155 4.69 14.60 -27.97
N SER A 156 4.72 14.19 -26.70
CA SER A 156 4.96 15.10 -25.58
C SER A 156 6.40 15.65 -25.54
N LEU A 157 7.38 14.85 -25.99
CA LEU A 157 8.78 15.22 -26.04
C LEU A 157 9.16 16.03 -27.29
N GLY A 158 8.33 15.99 -28.34
CA GLY A 158 8.66 16.55 -29.65
C GLY A 158 9.74 15.76 -30.41
N GLN A 159 10.12 14.59 -29.91
CA GLN A 159 11.14 13.70 -30.49
C GLN A 159 10.92 12.26 -30.03
N GLN A 160 11.44 11.29 -30.79
CA GLN A 160 11.39 9.89 -30.39
C GLN A 160 12.24 9.66 -29.14
N PRO A 161 11.72 8.97 -28.11
CA PRO A 161 12.50 8.65 -26.93
C PRO A 161 13.50 7.53 -27.28
N ASN A 162 14.79 7.79 -27.07
CA ASN A 162 15.88 6.93 -27.51
C ASN A 162 16.28 5.89 -26.44
N GLY A 163 15.33 5.15 -25.84
CA GLY A 163 15.57 3.96 -24.99
C GLY A 163 16.57 4.11 -23.82
N ARG A 164 17.05 5.31 -23.54
CA ARG A 164 18.07 5.63 -22.55
C ARG A 164 17.47 6.65 -21.61
N GLY A 165 17.33 6.27 -20.34
CA GLY A 165 16.76 7.11 -19.29
C GLY A 165 17.52 8.42 -19.16
N SER A 166 16.99 9.50 -19.72
CA SER A 166 17.46 10.89 -19.55
C SER A 166 16.45 11.87 -20.15
N ALA A 167 15.16 11.71 -19.85
CA ALA A 167 14.20 12.79 -20.06
C ALA A 167 13.60 13.13 -18.70
N VAL A 168 14.17 14.14 -18.05
CA VAL A 168 13.52 14.84 -16.94
C VAL A 168 12.33 15.57 -17.55
N LEU A 169 11.15 14.97 -17.47
CA LEU A 169 9.94 15.53 -18.05
C LEU A 169 9.21 16.36 -16.98
N SER A 170 9.18 17.68 -17.18
CA SER A 170 8.19 18.55 -16.56
C SER A 170 6.86 18.33 -17.30
N LEU A 171 6.08 17.32 -16.90
CA LEU A 171 4.75 17.08 -17.48
C LEU A 171 3.80 18.22 -17.07
N PRO A 172 3.17 18.95 -18.01
CA PRO A 172 2.06 19.83 -17.68
C PRO A 172 0.84 18.99 -17.30
N ALA A 173 0.17 19.39 -16.23
CA ALA A 173 -1.00 18.73 -15.65
C ALA A 173 -2.24 18.80 -16.57
N SER A 174 -2.30 18.00 -17.64
CA SER A 174 -3.56 17.69 -18.35
C SER A 174 -3.35 16.61 -19.41
N VAL A 175 -3.73 15.36 -19.11
CA VAL A 175 -4.17 14.42 -20.15
C VAL A 175 -5.55 13.92 -19.78
N ARG A 176 -6.55 14.40 -20.53
CA ARG A 176 -7.95 14.01 -20.46
C ARG A 176 -8.17 12.69 -21.21
N GLY A 177 -9.01 11.84 -20.66
CA GLY A 177 -10.07 11.17 -21.44
C GLY A 177 -9.73 9.81 -22.03
N VAL A 178 -10.26 8.79 -21.36
CA VAL A 178 -10.58 7.45 -21.87
C VAL A 178 -11.34 7.55 -23.21
N ARG A 179 -10.92 6.80 -24.24
CA ARG A 179 -11.82 6.33 -25.31
C ARG A 179 -11.97 4.82 -25.19
N ARG A 180 -13.20 4.40 -24.92
CA ARG A 180 -13.66 3.02 -25.10
C ARG A 180 -13.93 2.79 -26.59
N THR A 181 -13.50 1.66 -27.11
CA THR A 181 -14.21 0.92 -28.17
C THR A 181 -15.06 -0.13 -27.49
#